data_AF-A0AA85BMR2-F1
#
_entry.id   AF-A0AA85BMR2-F1
#
_cell.length_a   1.000
_cell.length_b   1.000
_cell.length_c   1.000
_cell.angle_alpha   90.00
_cell.angle_beta   90.00
_cell.angle_gamma   90.00
#
_symmetry.space_group_name_H-M   'P 1'
#
loop_
_entity.id
_entity.type
_entity.pdbx_description
1 polymer ?
#
loop_
_entity_poly.entity_id
_entity_poly.type
_entity_poly.pdbx_seq_one_letter_code
_entity_poly.pdbx_strand_id
1 'polypeptide(L)'
;MERLVESGITATVLNNAVAAFIATIIKEMGPRTPRLCHNDLESFDYLEDLNILFPKGKFIHIVQDGRATIASEIARNINSNYTSENITEAILTWDDVTTQILEDCENIGSGKCLTVRYECLVLNPLREIQKVLHFLELPWDEKLLKYGTDSSRTDQLIHNNSLDAWSKANSLLSEEHIEFMNENCLALKQLGYLTDEIPPNYATICNI
;
A
#
# COMPACT_ATOMS: atom_id res chain seq x y z
N MET A 1 6.64 -32.49 5.01
CA MET A 1 6.41 -32.40 3.55
C MET A 1 6.30 -33.77 2.91
N GLU A 2 7.20 -34.72 3.17
CA GLU A 2 7.18 -36.08 2.57
C GLU A 2 5.83 -36.80 2.66
N ARG A 3 5.20 -36.85 3.85
CA ARG A 3 3.88 -37.49 4.03
C ARG A 3 2.74 -36.87 3.20
N LEU A 4 2.80 -35.57 2.91
CA LEU A 4 1.81 -34.89 2.07
C LEU A 4 2.00 -35.28 0.60
N VAL A 5 3.26 -35.28 0.16
CA VAL A 5 3.65 -35.69 -1.20
C VAL A 5 3.28 -37.16 -1.45
N GLU A 6 3.55 -38.05 -0.49
CA GLU A 6 3.15 -39.46 -0.54
C GLU A 6 1.62 -39.65 -0.62
N SER A 7 0.86 -38.69 -0.08
CA SER A 7 -0.61 -38.66 -0.17
C SER A 7 -1.13 -37.95 -1.43
N GLY A 8 -0.24 -37.58 -2.37
CA GLY A 8 -0.59 -36.88 -3.61
C GLY A 8 -0.85 -35.37 -3.45
N ILE A 9 -0.68 -34.82 -2.25
CA ILE A 9 -0.85 -33.39 -1.94
C ILE A 9 0.49 -32.70 -2.20
N THR A 10 0.76 -32.45 -3.48
CA THR A 10 1.97 -31.73 -3.93
C THR A 10 1.76 -30.22 -3.86
N ALA A 11 2.86 -29.45 -3.89
CA ALA A 11 2.82 -27.99 -3.97
C ALA A 11 1.98 -27.52 -5.18
N THR A 12 2.12 -28.17 -6.33
CA THR A 12 1.31 -27.86 -7.52
C THR A 12 -0.20 -28.06 -7.28
N VAL A 13 -0.59 -29.14 -6.59
CA VAL A 13 -2.01 -29.40 -6.29
C VAL A 13 -2.55 -28.34 -5.33
N LEU A 14 -1.80 -28.00 -4.29
CA LEU A 14 -2.18 -26.95 -3.33
C LEU A 14 -2.28 -25.59 -4.02
N ASN A 15 -1.26 -25.20 -4.79
CA ASN A 15 -1.23 -23.92 -5.50
C ASN A 15 -2.41 -23.79 -6.46
N ASN A 16 -2.71 -24.85 -7.23
CA ASN A 16 -3.85 -24.83 -8.14
C ASN A 16 -5.18 -24.69 -7.39
N ALA A 17 -5.34 -25.38 -6.24
CA ALA A 17 -6.55 -25.31 -5.43
C ALA A 17 -6.73 -23.91 -4.80
N VAL A 18 -5.67 -23.35 -4.23
CA VAL A 18 -5.67 -22.01 -3.62
C VAL A 18 -5.92 -20.93 -4.68
N ALA A 19 -5.23 -20.99 -5.82
CA ALA A 19 -5.44 -20.05 -6.92
C ALA A 19 -6.89 -20.10 -7.44
N ALA A 20 -7.48 -21.30 -7.57
CA ALA A 20 -8.87 -21.45 -7.98
C ALA A 20 -9.85 -20.89 -6.94
N PHE A 21 -9.59 -21.09 -5.66
CA PHE A 21 -10.38 -20.53 -4.56
C PHE A 21 -10.37 -19.00 -4.59
N ILE A 22 -9.18 -18.39 -4.56
CA ILE A 22 -9.01 -16.93 -4.58
C ILE A 22 -9.63 -16.34 -5.86
N ALA A 23 -9.36 -16.92 -7.03
CA ALA A 23 -9.92 -16.44 -8.30
C ALA A 23 -11.45 -16.50 -8.34
N THR A 24 -12.05 -17.48 -7.65
CA THR A 24 -13.52 -17.59 -7.55
C THR A 24 -14.06 -16.45 -6.69
N ILE A 25 -13.45 -16.19 -5.54
CA ILE A 25 -13.86 -15.06 -4.68
C ILE A 25 -13.79 -13.73 -5.45
N ILE A 26 -12.65 -13.44 -6.08
CA ILE A 26 -12.46 -12.17 -6.83
C ILE A 26 -13.49 -12.02 -7.96
N LYS A 27 -13.85 -13.12 -8.66
CA LYS A 27 -14.87 -13.09 -9.72
C LYS A 27 -16.27 -12.80 -9.22
N GLU A 28 -16.62 -13.31 -8.03
CA GLU A 28 -17.97 -13.21 -7.48
C GLU A 28 -18.17 -11.97 -6.60
N MET A 29 -17.09 -11.28 -6.17
CA MET A 29 -17.17 -10.05 -5.38
C MET A 29 -17.71 -8.83 -6.15
N GLY A 30 -17.67 -8.85 -7.48
CA GLY A 30 -17.91 -7.66 -8.28
C GLY A 30 -18.52 -7.92 -9.66
N PRO A 31 -18.70 -6.86 -10.46
CA PRO A 31 -19.21 -7.00 -11.82
C PRO A 31 -18.24 -7.79 -12.69
N ARG A 32 -18.77 -8.51 -13.69
CA ARG A 32 -17.95 -9.23 -14.67
C ARG A 32 -17.22 -8.24 -15.56
N THR A 33 -15.89 -8.24 -15.48
CA THR A 33 -15.02 -7.41 -16.30
C THR A 33 -13.88 -8.23 -16.92
N PRO A 34 -13.29 -7.78 -18.05
CA PRO A 34 -12.14 -8.46 -18.65
C PRO A 34 -10.88 -8.45 -17.76
N ARG A 35 -10.78 -7.49 -16.83
CA ARG A 35 -9.67 -7.30 -15.91
C ARG A 35 -10.24 -7.20 -14.51
N LEU A 36 -9.93 -8.19 -13.68
CA LEU A 36 -10.34 -8.23 -12.28
C LEU A 36 -9.29 -7.52 -11.43
N CYS A 37 -9.74 -6.90 -10.35
CA CYS A 37 -8.90 -6.26 -9.35
C CYS A 37 -9.39 -6.69 -7.97
N HIS A 38 -8.45 -6.86 -7.05
CA HIS A 38 -8.71 -7.08 -5.63
C HIS A 38 -7.87 -6.07 -4.87
N ASN A 39 -8.45 -5.47 -3.84
CA ASN A 39 -7.78 -4.52 -2.97
C ASN A 39 -8.00 -4.96 -1.53
N ASP A 40 -6.91 -5.36 -0.89
CA ASP A 40 -6.86 -5.85 0.47
C ASP A 40 -5.43 -5.64 0.97
N LEU A 41 -5.28 -5.11 2.18
CA LEU A 41 -3.98 -4.74 2.73
C LEU A 41 -3.15 -5.98 3.10
N GLU A 42 -3.80 -6.95 3.76
CA GLU A 42 -3.18 -8.17 4.29
C GLU A 42 -2.72 -9.12 3.18
N SER A 43 -3.29 -9.01 1.98
CA SER A 43 -2.85 -9.78 0.81
C SER A 43 -1.37 -9.58 0.47
N PHE A 44 -0.77 -8.42 0.80
CA PHE A 44 0.64 -8.18 0.55
C PHE A 44 1.58 -8.95 1.47
N ASP A 45 1.10 -9.48 2.60
CA ASP A 45 1.88 -10.40 3.46
C ASP A 45 2.24 -11.70 2.75
N TYR A 46 1.56 -12.00 1.64
CA TYR A 46 1.73 -13.20 0.82
C TYR A 46 2.13 -12.86 -0.63
N LEU A 47 2.80 -11.71 -0.84
CA LEU A 47 3.04 -11.18 -2.19
C LEU A 47 3.80 -12.16 -3.11
N GLU A 48 4.86 -12.80 -2.61
CA GLU A 48 5.63 -13.77 -3.39
C GLU A 48 4.80 -15.01 -3.76
N ASP A 49 4.02 -15.53 -2.79
CA ASP A 49 3.11 -16.65 -3.01
C ASP A 49 2.04 -16.28 -4.05
N LEU A 50 1.42 -15.10 -3.92
CA LEU A 50 0.44 -14.61 -4.89
C LEU A 50 1.03 -14.48 -6.29
N ASN A 51 2.31 -14.10 -6.43
CA ASN A 51 2.99 -14.06 -7.72
C ASN A 51 3.18 -15.46 -8.33
N ILE A 52 3.40 -16.49 -7.50
CA ILE A 52 3.44 -17.89 -7.93
C ILE A 52 2.04 -18.37 -8.35
N LEU A 53 1.01 -18.08 -7.56
CA LEU A 53 -0.38 -18.48 -7.81
C LEU A 53 -0.97 -17.79 -9.05
N PHE A 54 -0.61 -16.53 -9.26
CA PHE A 54 -1.09 -15.70 -10.35
C PHE A 54 0.09 -15.19 -11.19
N PRO A 55 0.66 -16.01 -12.07
CA PRO A 55 1.86 -15.65 -12.86
C PRO A 55 1.60 -14.55 -13.90
N LYS A 56 0.36 -14.10 -14.09
CA LYS A 56 -0.01 -12.93 -14.90
C LYS A 56 -0.51 -11.75 -14.06
N GLY A 57 -0.57 -11.92 -12.74
CA GLY A 57 -0.90 -10.87 -11.78
C GLY A 57 0.13 -9.74 -11.83
N LYS A 58 -0.36 -8.55 -11.46
CA LYS A 58 0.43 -7.34 -11.24
C LYS A 58 -0.06 -6.73 -9.92
N PHE A 59 0.87 -6.25 -9.12
CA PHE A 59 0.64 -5.79 -7.76
C PHE A 59 1.00 -4.30 -7.68
N ILE A 60 0.15 -3.51 -7.03
CA ILE A 60 0.37 -2.08 -6.82
C ILE A 60 0.44 -1.85 -5.32
N HIS A 61 1.64 -1.62 -4.82
CA HIS A 61 1.86 -1.27 -3.41
C HIS A 61 1.72 0.25 -3.28
N ILE A 62 0.62 0.70 -2.65
CA ILE A 62 0.48 2.11 -2.27
C ILE A 62 1.19 2.29 -0.93
N VAL A 63 2.21 3.14 -0.91
CA VAL A 63 2.97 3.47 0.30
C VAL A 63 2.75 4.92 0.69
N GLN A 64 2.64 5.19 1.98
CA GLN A 64 2.47 6.52 2.56
C GLN A 64 3.54 6.73 3.64
N ASP A 65 3.88 7.98 3.93
CA ASP A 65 4.70 8.36 5.07
C ASP A 65 4.16 7.69 6.35
N GLY A 66 5.00 6.88 7.00
CA GLY A 66 4.61 6.10 8.18
C GLY A 66 4.02 6.96 9.29
N ARG A 67 4.49 8.21 9.44
CA ARG A 67 3.95 9.15 10.43
C ARG A 67 2.49 9.48 10.14
N ALA A 68 2.15 9.68 8.86
CA ALA A 68 0.78 9.92 8.44
C ALA A 68 -0.09 8.66 8.59
N THR A 69 0.45 7.49 8.22
CA THR A 69 -0.22 6.19 8.31
C THR A 69 -0.62 5.87 9.75
N ILE A 70 0.34 5.91 10.68
CA ILE A 70 0.13 5.57 12.09
C ILE A 70 -0.82 6.56 12.77
N ALA A 71 -0.64 7.86 12.53
CA ALA A 71 -1.54 8.88 13.07
C ALA A 71 -2.99 8.67 12.60
N SER A 72 -3.18 8.32 11.31
CA SER A 72 -4.49 8.02 10.75
C SER A 72 -5.08 6.71 11.30
N GLU A 73 -4.28 5.66 11.41
CA GLU A 73 -4.69 4.35 11.91
C GLU A 73 -5.24 4.44 13.34
N ILE A 74 -4.52 5.13 14.22
CA ILE A 74 -4.91 5.32 15.62
C ILE A 74 -6.11 6.27 15.72
N ALA A 75 -6.09 7.40 15.02
CA ALA A 75 -7.19 8.37 15.08
C ALA A 75 -8.53 7.79 14.58
N ARG A 76 -8.48 6.85 13.64
CA ARG A 76 -9.65 6.18 13.07
C ARG A 76 -9.99 4.86 13.76
N ASN A 77 -9.20 4.43 14.74
CA ASN A 77 -9.34 3.13 15.41
C ASN A 77 -9.45 1.98 14.41
N ILE A 78 -8.56 1.95 13.41
CA ILE A 78 -8.53 0.88 12.39
C ILE A 78 -8.03 -0.42 13.04
N ASN A 79 -6.91 -0.36 13.75
CA ASN A 79 -6.43 -1.44 14.58
C ASN A 79 -6.68 -1.11 16.05
N SER A 80 -7.61 -1.84 16.68
CA SER A 80 -7.98 -1.62 18.08
C SER A 80 -6.87 -1.91 19.07
N ASN A 81 -5.79 -2.57 18.64
CA ASN A 81 -4.63 -2.82 19.49
C ASN A 81 -3.74 -1.58 19.60
N TYR A 82 -3.84 -0.61 18.68
CA TYR A 82 -3.02 0.60 18.71
C TYR A 82 -3.79 1.77 19.31
N THR A 83 -3.14 2.41 20.28
CA THR A 83 -3.64 3.54 21.06
C THR A 83 -2.54 4.58 21.21
N SER A 84 -2.86 5.72 21.82
CA SER A 84 -1.85 6.71 22.18
C SER A 84 -0.78 6.18 23.16
N GLU A 85 -1.05 5.09 23.88
CA GLU A 85 -0.15 4.53 24.89
C GLU A 85 0.88 3.55 24.31
N ASN A 86 0.66 3.01 23.11
CA ASN A 86 1.55 2.05 22.46
C ASN A 86 1.88 2.43 21.00
N ILE A 87 1.99 3.73 20.72
CA ILE A 87 2.38 4.26 19.40
C ILE A 87 3.69 3.63 18.89
N THR A 88 4.66 3.37 19.77
CA THR A 88 5.93 2.73 19.41
C THR A 88 5.75 1.34 18.80
N GLU A 89 4.76 0.57 19.25
CA GLU A 89 4.45 -0.75 18.68
C GLU A 89 3.86 -0.63 17.27
N ALA A 90 2.99 0.36 17.06
CA ALA A 90 2.45 0.69 15.75
C ALA A 90 3.55 1.16 14.78
N ILE A 91 4.51 1.95 15.27
CA ILE A 91 5.69 2.39 14.52
C ILE A 91 6.50 1.19 14.03
N LEU A 92 6.89 0.30 14.94
CA LEU A 92 7.72 -0.85 14.60
C LEU A 92 6.99 -1.82 13.67
N THR A 93 5.69 -2.04 13.90
CA THR A 93 4.89 -2.90 13.03
C THR A 93 4.77 -2.31 11.62
N TRP A 94 4.53 -1.01 11.50
CA TRP A 94 4.49 -0.34 10.21
C TRP A 94 5.83 -0.47 9.47
N ASP A 95 6.95 -0.30 10.18
CA ASP A 95 8.28 -0.41 9.57
C ASP A 95 8.58 -1.83 9.09
N ASP A 96 8.30 -2.84 9.92
CA ASP A 96 8.50 -4.25 9.60
C ASP A 96 7.67 -4.66 8.38
N VAL A 97 6.36 -4.37 8.39
CA VAL A 97 5.45 -4.72 7.29
C VAL A 97 5.84 -3.98 6.01
N THR A 98 6.09 -2.67 6.09
CA THR A 98 6.44 -1.88 4.89
C THR A 98 7.77 -2.33 4.29
N THR A 99 8.76 -2.62 5.14
CA THR A 99 10.07 -3.12 4.69
C THR A 99 9.91 -4.48 4.00
N GLN A 100 9.18 -5.42 4.59
CA GLN A 100 8.91 -6.73 3.98
C GLN A 100 8.25 -6.58 2.60
N ILE A 101 7.21 -5.74 2.48
CA ILE A 101 6.52 -5.56 1.20
C ILE A 101 7.44 -4.93 0.15
N LEU A 102 8.30 -3.99 0.54
CA LEU A 102 9.28 -3.38 -0.36
C LEU A 102 10.29 -4.43 -0.87
N GLU A 103 10.78 -5.30 0.02
CA GLU A 103 11.68 -6.40 -0.33
C GLU A 103 10.99 -7.41 -1.26
N ASP A 104 9.78 -7.85 -0.94
CA ASP A 104 8.99 -8.76 -1.79
C ASP A 104 8.74 -8.17 -3.17
N CYS A 105 8.41 -6.88 -3.24
CA CYS A 105 8.22 -6.16 -4.49
C CYS A 105 9.49 -6.12 -5.34
N GLU A 106 10.66 -5.96 -4.72
CA GLU A 106 11.95 -6.06 -5.39
C GLU A 106 12.22 -7.49 -5.88
N ASN A 107 11.97 -8.49 -5.04
CA ASN A 107 12.18 -9.90 -5.33
C ASN A 107 11.34 -10.40 -6.52
N ILE A 108 10.06 -10.04 -6.59
CA ILE A 108 9.20 -10.43 -7.72
C ILE A 108 9.43 -9.58 -8.97
N GLY A 109 10.13 -8.46 -8.83
CA GLY A 109 10.61 -7.60 -9.90
C GLY A 109 9.61 -6.52 -10.37
N SER A 110 10.17 -5.48 -10.99
CA SER A 110 9.45 -4.26 -11.42
C SER A 110 8.41 -4.48 -12.53
N GLY A 111 8.43 -5.64 -13.21
CA GLY A 111 7.36 -6.05 -14.13
C GLY A 111 6.12 -6.62 -13.43
N LYS A 112 6.22 -6.87 -12.12
CA LYS A 112 5.21 -7.55 -11.30
C LYS A 112 4.71 -6.72 -10.13
N CYS A 113 5.58 -5.98 -9.44
CA CYS A 113 5.17 -5.00 -8.45
C CYS A 113 5.51 -3.58 -8.88
N LEU A 114 4.59 -2.65 -8.64
CA LEU A 114 4.82 -1.22 -8.70
C LEU A 114 4.51 -0.57 -7.36
N THR A 115 5.51 0.07 -6.75
CA THR A 115 5.31 0.94 -5.59
C THR A 115 4.91 2.36 -6.03
N VAL A 116 3.84 2.89 -5.45
CA VAL A 116 3.32 4.24 -5.69
C VAL A 116 3.19 4.98 -4.37
N ARG A 117 3.80 6.16 -4.28
CA ARG A 117 3.68 7.01 -3.09
C ARG A 117 2.33 7.73 -3.10
N TYR A 118 1.59 7.61 -2.02
CA TYR A 118 0.29 8.26 -1.82
C TYR A 118 0.40 9.78 -2.04
N GLU A 119 1.44 10.40 -1.52
CA GLU A 119 1.66 11.84 -1.59
C GLU A 119 1.86 12.30 -3.03
N CYS A 120 2.59 11.53 -3.84
CA CYS A 120 2.78 11.83 -5.25
C CYS A 120 1.49 11.64 -6.04
N LEU A 121 0.68 10.63 -5.68
CA LEU A 121 -0.63 10.39 -6.29
C LEU A 121 -1.60 11.54 -5.99
N VAL A 122 -1.56 12.10 -4.79
CA VAL A 122 -2.38 13.24 -4.39
C VAL A 122 -1.90 14.54 -5.05
N LEU A 123 -0.59 14.79 -5.07
CA LEU A 123 -0.01 16.03 -5.61
C LEU A 123 -0.02 16.10 -7.15
N ASN A 124 0.12 14.96 -7.83
CA ASN A 124 0.11 14.88 -9.29
C ASN A 124 -0.62 13.62 -9.79
N PRO A 125 -1.96 13.56 -9.64
CA PRO A 125 -2.75 12.38 -9.96
C PRO A 125 -2.65 11.99 -11.43
N LEU A 126 -2.58 12.96 -12.34
CA LEU A 126 -2.45 12.69 -13.78
C LEU A 126 -1.17 11.87 -14.06
N ARG A 127 -0.02 12.32 -13.55
CA ARG A 127 1.26 11.65 -13.77
C ARG A 127 1.29 10.25 -13.16
N GLU A 128 0.86 10.11 -11.91
CA GLU A 128 0.92 8.81 -11.22
C GLU A 128 -0.11 7.81 -11.77
N ILE A 129 -1.33 8.25 -12.14
CA ILE A 129 -2.31 7.37 -12.79
C ILE A 129 -1.80 6.90 -14.16
N GLN A 130 -1.18 7.79 -14.95
CA GLN A 130 -0.56 7.39 -16.23
C GLN A 130 0.54 6.34 -16.02
N LYS A 131 1.38 6.51 -15.01
CA LYS A 131 2.42 5.54 -14.63
C LYS A 131 1.80 4.18 -14.25
N VAL A 132 0.74 4.18 -13.45
CA VAL A 132 0.01 2.97 -13.05
C VAL A 132 -0.62 2.26 -14.26
N LEU A 133 -1.30 3.00 -15.15
CA LEU A 133 -1.92 2.40 -16.34
C LEU A 133 -0.89 1.84 -17.31
N HIS A 134 0.25 2.53 -17.48
CA HIS A 134 1.36 2.03 -18.26
C HIS A 134 1.88 0.71 -17.69
N PHE A 135 2.12 0.66 -16.38
CA PHE A 135 2.51 -0.57 -15.68
C PHE A 135 1.48 -1.68 -15.85
N LEU A 136 0.17 -1.38 -15.79
CA LEU A 136 -0.90 -2.36 -15.96
C LEU A 136 -1.16 -2.77 -17.41
N GLU A 137 -0.55 -2.11 -18.40
CA GLU A 137 -0.85 -2.23 -19.84
C GLU A 137 -2.33 -1.93 -20.14
N LEU A 138 -2.83 -0.83 -19.56
CA LEU A 138 -4.20 -0.36 -19.76
C LEU A 138 -4.21 0.98 -20.52
N PRO A 139 -5.23 1.22 -21.36
CA PRO A 139 -5.40 2.51 -22.02
C PRO A 139 -5.83 3.58 -21.03
N TRP A 140 -5.54 4.83 -21.38
CA TRP A 140 -6.06 6.00 -20.66
C TRP A 140 -7.59 6.11 -20.79
N ASP A 141 -8.26 6.47 -19.69
CA ASP A 141 -9.67 6.85 -19.67
C ASP A 141 -9.82 8.16 -18.87
N GLU A 142 -10.35 9.20 -19.52
CA GLU A 142 -10.62 10.52 -18.92
C GLU A 142 -11.50 10.46 -17.67
N LYS A 143 -12.29 9.39 -17.50
CA LYS A 143 -13.11 9.19 -16.29
C LYS A 143 -12.27 8.98 -15.04
N LEU A 144 -11.01 8.56 -15.16
CA LEU A 144 -10.13 8.30 -14.02
C LEU A 144 -9.80 9.56 -13.22
N LEU A 145 -9.66 10.70 -13.91
CA LEU A 145 -9.49 12.00 -13.23
C LEU A 145 -10.79 12.55 -12.65
N LYS A 146 -11.93 12.04 -13.12
CA LYS A 146 -13.25 12.47 -12.65
C LYS A 146 -13.69 11.71 -11.41
N TYR A 147 -13.05 10.57 -11.12
CA TYR A 147 -13.25 9.82 -9.88
C TYR A 147 -12.85 10.71 -8.70
N GLY A 148 -13.86 11.25 -8.02
CA GLY A 148 -13.70 12.23 -6.94
C GLY A 148 -14.21 13.63 -7.23
N THR A 149 -14.42 14.04 -8.49
CA THR A 149 -14.93 15.39 -8.84
C THR A 149 -16.45 15.51 -8.86
N ASP A 150 -17.16 14.40 -8.66
CA ASP A 150 -18.62 14.37 -8.66
C ASP A 150 -19.14 15.02 -7.38
N SER A 151 -19.60 16.27 -7.48
CA SER A 151 -20.10 17.10 -6.37
C SER A 151 -21.24 16.49 -5.54
N SER A 152 -21.82 15.36 -5.99
CA SER A 152 -22.82 14.59 -5.25
C SER A 152 -22.22 13.61 -4.22
N ARG A 153 -20.90 13.40 -4.23
CA ARG A 153 -20.16 12.53 -3.29
C ARG A 153 -18.94 13.28 -2.75
N THR A 154 -19.20 14.18 -1.81
CA THR A 154 -18.19 15.08 -1.19
C THR A 154 -17.04 14.37 -0.49
N ASP A 155 -17.15 13.07 -0.21
CA ASP A 155 -16.15 12.29 0.52
C ASP A 155 -14.99 11.77 -0.37
N GLN A 156 -14.98 12.09 -1.67
CA GLN A 156 -14.15 11.39 -2.66
C GLN A 156 -13.19 12.28 -3.47
N LEU A 157 -13.16 13.60 -3.23
CA LEU A 157 -12.18 14.48 -3.88
C LEU A 157 -10.77 14.13 -3.43
N ILE A 158 -9.83 13.93 -4.37
CA ILE A 158 -8.39 13.92 -4.05
C ILE A 158 -8.07 15.30 -3.47
N HIS A 159 -7.68 15.34 -2.20
CA HIS A 159 -7.39 16.58 -1.48
C HIS A 159 -6.14 16.43 -0.64
N ASN A 160 -5.45 17.56 -0.43
CA ASN A 160 -4.14 17.58 0.19
C ASN A 160 -4.19 17.63 1.73
N ASN A 161 -5.40 17.74 2.32
CA ASN A 161 -5.57 17.99 3.77
C ASN A 161 -4.95 16.89 4.64
N SER A 162 -4.85 15.67 4.13
CA SER A 162 -4.30 14.51 4.84
C SER A 162 -2.79 14.39 4.74
N LEU A 163 -2.11 15.13 3.85
CA LEU A 163 -0.66 15.00 3.64
C LEU A 163 0.13 15.39 4.89
N ASP A 164 -0.25 16.51 5.53
CA ASP A 164 0.49 17.11 6.64
C ASP A 164 -0.27 17.09 7.97
N ALA A 165 -1.45 16.44 8.02
CA ALA A 165 -2.33 16.49 9.20
C ALA A 165 -1.64 15.97 10.47
N TRP A 166 -0.78 14.97 10.33
CA TRP A 166 0.00 14.38 11.42
C TRP A 166 1.08 15.32 12.00
N SER A 167 1.39 16.43 11.35
CA SER A 167 2.38 17.40 11.84
C SER A 167 1.77 18.59 12.58
N LYS A 168 0.44 18.68 12.63
CA LYS A 168 -0.28 19.80 13.26
C LYS A 168 -0.25 19.68 14.79
N ALA A 169 -0.44 20.81 15.48
CA ALA A 169 -0.31 20.91 16.93
C ALA A 169 -1.23 19.98 17.76
N ASN A 170 -2.29 19.44 17.14
CA ASN A 170 -3.22 18.48 17.73
C ASN A 170 -2.95 17.02 17.31
N SER A 171 -1.78 16.75 16.74
CA SER A 171 -1.39 15.40 16.34
C SER A 171 -1.17 14.48 17.53
N LEU A 172 -1.34 13.18 17.27
CA LEU A 172 -1.04 12.09 18.20
C LEU A 172 0.47 11.84 18.33
N LEU A 173 1.25 12.18 17.31
CA LEU A 173 2.70 11.98 17.33
C LEU A 173 3.39 13.13 18.06
N SER A 174 4.19 12.80 19.08
CA SER A 174 5.05 13.74 19.78
C SER A 174 6.39 13.87 19.05
N GLU A 175 7.19 14.87 19.44
CA GLU A 175 8.57 15.01 18.94
C GLU A 175 9.40 13.76 19.24
N GLU A 176 9.26 13.17 20.42
CA GLU A 176 9.93 11.92 20.81
C GLU A 176 9.55 10.74 19.90
N HIS A 177 8.27 10.63 19.50
CA HIS A 177 7.85 9.61 18.54
C HIS A 177 8.49 9.82 17.17
N ILE A 178 8.60 11.08 16.71
CA ILE A 178 9.20 11.38 15.40
C ILE A 178 10.71 11.11 15.42
N GLU A 179 11.40 11.47 16.51
CA GLU A 179 12.82 11.13 16.71
C GLU A 179 13.02 9.61 16.73
N PHE A 180 12.19 8.88 17.48
CA PHE A 180 12.22 7.42 17.49
C PHE A 180 12.05 6.81 16.09
N MET A 181 11.10 7.31 15.29
CA MET A 181 10.92 6.87 13.91
C MET A 181 12.14 7.16 13.04
N ASN A 182 12.75 8.35 13.17
CA ASN A 182 13.91 8.72 12.38
C ASN A 182 15.14 7.84 12.69
N GLU A 183 15.27 7.37 13.94
CA GLU A 183 16.37 6.50 14.38
C GLU A 183 16.15 5.02 14.05
N ASN A 184 14.90 4.55 14.09
CA ASN A 184 14.60 3.11 14.08
C ASN A 184 13.93 2.62 12.79
N CYS A 185 13.28 3.48 11.98
CA CYS A 185 12.51 3.04 10.83
C CYS A 185 13.34 2.97 9.53
N LEU A 186 13.58 1.76 9.04
CA LEU A 186 14.27 1.51 7.77
C LEU A 186 13.43 1.92 6.57
N ALA A 187 12.12 1.68 6.61
CA ALA A 187 11.22 1.99 5.50
C ALA A 187 11.16 3.51 5.23
N LEU A 188 11.11 4.35 6.26
CA LEU A 188 11.16 5.81 6.09
C LEU A 188 12.43 6.25 5.35
N LYS A 189 13.56 5.65 5.70
CA LYS A 189 14.85 5.94 5.05
C LYS A 189 14.86 5.49 3.60
N GLN A 190 14.48 4.23 3.33
CA GLN A 190 14.44 3.66 1.98
C GLN A 190 13.50 4.44 1.05
N LEU A 191 12.38 4.92 1.59
CA LEU A 191 11.37 5.66 0.85
C LEU A 191 11.70 7.15 0.68
N GLY A 192 12.73 7.66 1.37
CA GLY A 192 13.18 9.06 1.27
C GLY A 192 12.35 10.05 2.10
N TYR A 193 11.69 9.58 3.16
CA TYR A 193 10.88 10.41 4.07
C TYR A 193 11.68 11.01 5.24
N LEU A 194 12.94 10.61 5.42
CA LEU A 194 13.85 11.22 6.39
C LEU A 194 14.46 12.50 5.82
N THR A 195 13.96 13.64 6.29
CA THR A 195 14.38 14.99 5.89
C THR A 195 14.61 15.87 7.10
N ASP A 196 15.38 16.96 6.92
CA ASP A 196 15.60 17.96 7.98
C ASP A 196 14.32 18.75 8.32
N GLU A 197 13.39 18.84 7.38
CA GLU A 197 12.08 19.47 7.56
C GLU A 197 11.02 18.45 8.03
N ILE A 198 10.20 18.85 9.00
CA ILE A 198 9.06 18.05 9.52
C ILE A 198 7.79 18.92 9.44
N PRO A 199 6.77 18.52 8.67
CA PRO A 199 6.74 17.35 7.78
C PRO A 199 7.69 17.54 6.57
N PRO A 200 8.09 16.46 5.88
CA PRO A 200 8.87 16.59 4.66
C PRO A 200 8.15 17.40 3.59
N ASN A 201 8.92 18.11 2.76
CA ASN A 201 8.38 18.68 1.54
C ASN A 201 8.10 17.58 0.52
N TYR A 202 6.85 17.07 0.51
CA TYR A 202 6.44 16.00 -0.38
C TYR A 202 6.53 16.36 -1.87
N ALA A 203 6.44 17.65 -2.25
CA ALA A 203 6.63 18.06 -3.64
C ALA A 203 8.06 17.78 -4.11
N THR A 204 9.05 18.09 -3.26
CA THR A 204 10.46 17.76 -3.50
C THR A 204 10.66 16.25 -3.63
N ILE A 205 10.11 15.45 -2.71
CA ILE A 205 10.19 13.97 -2.75
C ILE A 205 9.58 13.42 -4.05
N CYS A 206 8.50 14.03 -4.52
CA CYS A 206 7.78 13.64 -5.72
C CYS A 206 8.36 14.24 -7.01
N ASN A 207 9.41 15.07 -6.94
CA ASN A 207 9.96 15.80 -8.09
C ASN A 207 8.87 16.56 -8.86
N ILE A 208 8.09 17.38 -8.15
CA ILE A 208 7.03 18.24 -8.70
C ILE A 208 7.39 19.70 -8.44
#